data_AF-A0A6A7BPS4-F1
#
_entry.id   AF-A0A6A7BPS4-F1
#
_cell.length_a   1.000
_cell.length_b   1.000
_cell.length_c   1.000
_cell.angle_alpha   90.00
_cell.angle_beta   90.00
_cell.angle_gamma   90.00
#
_symmetry.space_group_name_H-M   'P 1'
#
loop_
_entity.id
_entity.type
_entity.pdbx_description
1 polymer ?
#
loop_
_entity_poly.entity_id
_entity_poly.type
_entity_poly.pdbx_seq_one_letter_code
_entity_poly.pdbx_strand_id
1 'polypeptide(L)'
;MAATQKDKSQLSLARQLSNIPWCEQYERMISGMLYDAFTPELEAARFRARKICHEYNTTFPSFPTGREGGEHETNPVPSEGSSLKVGSSAVKPEAQSQTMEQTPKTLTAEGNSSERQKENKSEGVSQGEESMSVLAANRFKILSSLLGFCGSGTFIEPPLQVDYGSNISLGLSFYSNFNLTILDCALVTIGDRVMFGPNVSIYAATHETDVTSRREGVEYAKSVSIGDDCWIGGSVTILGGVKVGRGSTVAAGSLVNKDVPEWSVVMGVPARVVRRVEPVPPVE
;
A
#
# COMPACT_ATOMS: atom_id res chain seq x y z
N MET A 1 13.81 -20.44 10.40
CA MET A 1 14.71 -20.36 11.56
C MET A 1 15.28 -18.98 11.63
N ALA A 2 15.34 -18.43 12.84
CA ALA A 2 15.98 -17.16 13.11
C ALA A 2 17.50 -17.24 12.89
N ALA A 3 18.12 -16.10 12.59
CA ALA A 3 19.56 -15.97 12.57
C ALA A 3 20.13 -16.00 13.99
N THR A 4 21.39 -16.42 14.12
CA THR A 4 22.09 -16.49 15.42
C THR A 4 23.08 -15.35 15.62
N GLN A 5 23.31 -14.52 14.60
CA GLN A 5 24.30 -13.44 14.61
C GLN A 5 23.75 -12.20 13.91
N LYS A 6 24.27 -11.03 14.29
CA LYS A 6 23.92 -9.75 13.68
C LYS A 6 24.35 -9.69 12.21
N ASP A 7 23.49 -9.20 11.34
CA ASP A 7 23.79 -8.98 9.93
C ASP A 7 24.29 -7.55 9.72
N LYS A 8 25.62 -7.41 9.55
CA LYS A 8 26.26 -6.11 9.36
C LYS A 8 25.74 -5.36 8.13
N SER A 9 25.33 -6.08 7.08
CA SER A 9 24.82 -5.47 5.85
C SER A 9 23.45 -4.83 6.07
N GLN A 10 22.53 -5.55 6.71
CA GLN A 10 21.20 -5.05 7.05
C GLN A 10 21.29 -3.88 8.05
N LEU A 11 22.17 -3.98 9.05
CA LEU A 11 22.39 -2.88 10.00
C LEU A 11 22.98 -1.64 9.34
N SER A 12 23.84 -1.79 8.34
CA SER A 12 24.38 -0.65 7.58
C SER A 12 23.30 0.04 6.76
N LEU A 13 22.41 -0.72 6.12
CA LEU A 13 21.26 -0.18 5.39
C LEU A 13 20.28 0.52 6.32
N ALA A 14 19.94 -0.11 7.44
CA ALA A 14 19.02 0.46 8.42
C ALA A 14 19.48 1.82 8.95
N ARG A 15 20.80 2.03 9.14
CA ARG A 15 21.35 3.33 9.59
C ARG A 15 21.15 4.48 8.61
N GLN A 16 20.85 4.20 7.35
CA GLN A 16 20.56 5.21 6.33
C GLN A 16 19.09 5.64 6.35
N LEU A 17 18.24 4.93 7.09
CA LEU A 17 16.81 5.20 7.16
C LEU A 17 16.48 6.20 8.26
N SER A 18 15.39 6.94 8.02
CA SER A 18 14.89 7.95 8.96
C SER A 18 14.05 7.31 10.07
N ASN A 19 14.12 7.88 11.27
CA ASN A 19 13.23 7.54 12.40
C ASN A 19 13.26 6.06 12.87
N ILE A 20 14.42 5.42 12.74
CA ILE A 20 14.64 4.06 13.22
C ILE A 20 14.72 4.02 14.76
N PRO A 21 14.03 3.07 15.43
CA PRO A 21 14.09 2.94 16.89
C PRO A 21 15.34 2.17 17.32
N TRP A 22 16.51 2.77 17.12
CA TRP A 22 17.78 2.09 17.32
C TRP A 22 17.99 1.66 18.77
N CYS A 23 17.99 0.35 19.01
CA CYS A 23 18.31 -0.30 20.28
C CYS A 23 18.84 -1.72 20.02
N GLU A 24 19.28 -2.44 21.05
CA GLU A 24 19.81 -3.80 20.89
C GLU A 24 18.77 -4.76 20.26
N GLN A 25 17.50 -4.68 20.68
CA GLN A 25 16.44 -5.52 20.10
C GLN A 25 16.13 -5.15 18.66
N TYR A 26 16.21 -3.87 18.30
CA TYR A 26 16.09 -3.44 16.90
C TYR A 26 17.22 -4.01 16.05
N GLU A 27 18.47 -4.00 16.54
CA GLU A 27 19.59 -4.60 15.82
C GLU A 27 19.38 -6.11 15.58
N ARG A 28 18.86 -6.82 16.59
CA ARG A 28 18.50 -8.25 16.49
C ARG A 28 17.38 -8.46 15.47
N MET A 29 16.32 -7.66 15.56
CA MET A 29 15.14 -7.70 14.69
C MET A 29 15.54 -7.53 13.21
N ILE A 30 16.29 -6.47 12.89
CA ILE A 30 16.77 -6.19 11.51
C ILE A 30 17.74 -7.26 11.02
N SER A 31 18.48 -7.90 11.92
CA SER A 31 19.38 -9.01 11.58
C SER A 31 18.66 -10.36 11.41
N GLY A 32 17.33 -10.40 11.59
CA GLY A 32 16.54 -11.62 11.55
C GLY A 32 16.81 -12.59 12.70
N MET A 33 17.41 -12.10 13.79
CA MET A 33 17.56 -12.85 15.03
C MET A 33 16.26 -12.84 15.83
N LEU A 34 16.13 -13.77 16.78
CA LEU A 34 15.06 -13.68 17.77
C LEU A 34 15.21 -12.39 18.58
N TYR A 35 14.14 -11.61 18.69
CA TYR A 35 14.10 -10.36 19.44
C TYR A 35 12.87 -10.29 20.33
N ASP A 36 12.97 -9.48 21.38
CA ASP A 36 11.83 -9.10 22.21
C ASP A 36 11.06 -7.97 21.54
N ALA A 37 9.88 -8.28 21.02
CA ALA A 37 9.04 -7.32 20.32
C ALA A 37 8.45 -6.26 21.26
N PHE A 38 8.43 -6.49 22.57
CA PHE A 38 7.79 -5.63 23.57
C PHE A 38 8.75 -4.69 24.28
N THR A 39 10.02 -4.58 23.83
CA THR A 39 10.92 -3.55 24.37
C THR A 39 10.32 -2.15 24.16
N PRO A 40 10.43 -1.23 25.13
CA PRO A 40 9.76 0.08 25.06
C PRO A 40 10.05 0.89 23.79
N GLU A 41 11.26 0.78 23.23
CA GLU A 41 11.66 1.50 22.01
C GLU A 41 10.88 1.03 20.79
N LEU A 42 10.71 -0.29 20.65
CA LEU A 42 9.96 -0.88 19.54
C LEU A 42 8.45 -0.63 19.69
N GLU A 43 7.93 -0.72 20.92
CA GLU A 43 6.53 -0.38 21.19
C GLU A 43 6.20 1.08 20.86
N ALA A 44 7.05 2.01 21.31
CA ALA A 44 6.90 3.44 21.04
C ALA A 44 6.95 3.73 19.53
N ALA A 45 7.83 3.04 18.80
CA ALA A 45 7.93 3.19 17.35
C ALA A 45 6.69 2.69 16.62
N ARG A 46 6.13 1.53 17.01
CA ARG A 46 4.87 1.03 16.44
C ARG A 46 3.69 1.94 16.76
N PHE A 47 3.63 2.48 17.98
CA PHE A 47 2.60 3.44 18.34
C PHE A 47 2.70 4.74 17.50
N ARG A 48 3.92 5.25 17.31
CA ARG A 48 4.19 6.39 16.42
C ARG A 48 3.71 6.11 15.00
N ALA A 49 4.06 4.95 14.44
CA ALA A 49 3.67 4.54 13.09
C ALA A 49 2.14 4.48 12.94
N ARG A 50 1.43 3.87 13.91
CA ARG A 50 -0.03 3.82 13.93
C ARG A 50 -0.68 5.19 13.97
N LYS A 51 -0.15 6.12 14.76
CA LYS A 51 -0.64 7.50 14.82
C LYS A 51 -0.53 8.18 13.45
N ILE A 52 0.63 8.07 12.80
CA ILE A 52 0.87 8.68 11.49
C ILE A 52 0.03 7.98 10.40
N CYS A 53 -0.13 6.66 10.44
CA CYS A 53 -1.03 5.95 9.54
C CYS A 53 -2.48 6.41 9.71
N HIS A 54 -2.94 6.63 10.94
CA HIS A 54 -4.28 7.15 11.18
C HIS A 54 -4.46 8.54 10.56
N GLU A 55 -3.50 9.44 10.75
CA GLU A 55 -3.49 10.76 10.10
C GLU A 55 -3.51 10.60 8.57
N TYR A 56 -2.62 9.79 8.00
CA TYR A 56 -2.56 9.54 6.56
C TYR A 56 -3.89 9.04 6.00
N ASN A 57 -4.49 8.06 6.67
CA ASN A 57 -5.71 7.38 6.23
C ASN A 57 -6.96 8.24 6.33
N THR A 58 -6.92 9.28 7.16
CA THR A 58 -8.05 10.19 7.39
C THR A 58 -7.84 11.58 6.77
N THR A 59 -6.63 11.86 6.25
CA THR A 59 -6.31 13.13 5.61
C THR A 59 -7.13 13.33 4.34
N PHE A 60 -7.87 14.42 4.32
CA PHE A 60 -8.69 14.90 3.22
C PHE A 60 -8.59 16.44 3.17
N PRO A 61 -8.65 17.10 1.99
CA PRO A 61 -8.60 18.54 1.93
C PRO A 61 -9.87 19.12 2.59
N SER A 62 -9.69 20.05 3.52
CA SER A 62 -10.80 20.82 4.08
C SER A 62 -11.39 21.69 2.97
N PHE A 63 -12.60 21.40 2.52
CA PHE A 63 -13.31 22.31 1.63
C PHE A 63 -13.89 23.46 2.47
N PRO A 64 -13.76 24.72 2.04
CA PRO A 64 -14.54 25.79 2.63
C PRO A 64 -16.01 25.45 2.40
N THR A 65 -16.74 25.11 3.46
CA THR A 65 -18.18 24.95 3.37
C THR A 65 -18.75 26.34 3.10
N GLY A 66 -19.18 26.60 1.87
CA GLY A 66 -19.90 27.82 1.47
C GLY A 66 -21.32 27.90 2.07
N ARG A 67 -21.51 27.47 3.31
CA ARG A 67 -22.72 27.72 4.09
C ARG A 67 -22.41 28.80 5.09
N GLU A 68 -22.57 30.05 4.65
CA GLU A 68 -22.91 31.13 5.59
C GLU A 68 -24.18 30.73 6.35
N GLY A 69 -24.20 31.08 7.63
CA GLY A 69 -25.11 30.52 8.64
C GLY A 69 -26.59 30.54 8.25
N GLY A 70 -27.21 29.37 8.33
CA GLY A 70 -28.64 29.24 8.62
C GLY A 70 -28.76 28.64 10.02
N GLU A 71 -29.44 29.35 10.92
CA GLU A 71 -29.73 28.92 12.28
C GLU A 71 -30.40 27.53 12.26
N HIS A 72 -29.74 26.54 12.85
CA HIS A 72 -30.36 25.23 13.07
C HIS A 72 -31.23 25.31 14.33
N GLU A 73 -32.55 25.42 14.15
CA GLU A 73 -33.52 25.05 15.18
C GLU A 73 -33.24 23.61 15.63
N THR A 74 -33.06 23.44 16.94
CA THR A 74 -32.85 22.14 17.55
C THR A 74 -34.19 21.43 17.70
N ASN A 75 -34.42 20.37 16.91
CA ASN A 75 -35.51 19.45 17.18
C ASN A 75 -35.10 18.47 18.29
N PRO A 76 -35.91 18.28 19.35
CA PRO A 76 -35.55 17.39 20.44
C PRO A 76 -35.66 15.92 20.03
N VAL A 77 -34.71 15.12 20.54
CA VAL A 77 -34.61 13.67 20.37
C VAL A 77 -35.75 12.97 21.16
N PRO A 78 -36.47 11.98 20.60
CA PRO A 78 -37.41 11.20 21.38
C PRO A 78 -36.67 10.18 22.26
N SER A 79 -37.04 10.11 23.55
CA SER A 79 -36.55 9.15 24.52
C SER A 79 -37.00 7.71 24.22
N GLU A 80 -36.10 6.75 24.45
CA GLU A 80 -36.33 5.32 24.29
C GLU A 80 -37.53 4.78 25.09
N GLY A 81 -38.25 3.82 24.51
CA GLY A 81 -39.29 3.08 25.21
C GLY A 81 -40.01 2.02 24.37
N SER A 82 -39.57 0.77 24.52
CA SER A 82 -40.37 -0.47 24.48
C SER A 82 -40.52 -1.28 23.18
N SER A 83 -40.00 -2.51 23.28
CA SER A 83 -40.62 -3.79 22.85
C SER A 83 -40.65 -4.14 21.35
N LEU A 84 -39.59 -4.81 20.89
CA LEU A 84 -39.59 -5.62 19.67
C LEU A 84 -40.42 -6.90 19.86
N LYS A 85 -41.58 -6.99 19.18
CA LYS A 85 -42.25 -8.25 18.88
C LYS A 85 -41.68 -8.82 17.58
N VAL A 86 -41.13 -10.03 17.65
CA VAL A 86 -40.70 -10.81 16.49
C VAL A 86 -41.94 -11.37 15.78
N GLY A 87 -42.17 -10.94 14.54
CA GLY A 87 -43.18 -11.48 13.65
C GLY A 87 -42.52 -11.98 12.36
N SER A 88 -42.56 -13.30 12.17
CA SER A 88 -42.12 -13.99 10.97
C SER A 88 -43.04 -13.68 9.78
N SER A 89 -42.48 -13.37 8.61
CA SER A 89 -43.02 -13.91 7.35
C SER A 89 -42.02 -13.80 6.21
N ALA A 90 -41.91 -14.89 5.46
CA ALA A 90 -41.08 -15.05 4.28
C ALA A 90 -41.74 -14.42 3.05
N VAL A 91 -40.96 -13.81 2.16
CA VAL A 91 -41.35 -13.59 0.76
C VAL A 91 -40.15 -13.86 -0.16
N LYS A 92 -40.42 -14.64 -1.20
CA LYS A 92 -39.53 -15.19 -2.25
C LYS A 92 -39.11 -14.14 -3.29
N PRO A 93 -38.10 -14.44 -4.14
CA PRO A 93 -37.58 -13.52 -5.15
C PRO A 93 -38.35 -13.65 -6.47
N GLU A 94 -38.57 -12.54 -7.17
CA GLU A 94 -38.98 -12.54 -8.58
C GLU A 94 -37.94 -11.82 -9.44
N ALA A 95 -37.47 -12.56 -10.44
CA ALA A 95 -36.66 -12.10 -11.54
C ALA A 95 -37.57 -11.58 -12.66
N GLN A 96 -37.18 -10.50 -13.33
CA GLN A 96 -37.66 -10.21 -14.68
C GLN A 96 -36.51 -9.69 -15.55
N SER A 97 -36.25 -10.48 -16.60
CA SER A 97 -35.40 -10.15 -17.74
C SER A 97 -36.06 -9.08 -18.60
N GLN A 98 -35.29 -8.15 -19.15
CA GLN A 98 -35.57 -7.59 -20.47
C GLN A 98 -34.26 -7.36 -21.23
N THR A 99 -34.12 -8.11 -22.31
CA THR A 99 -33.17 -7.94 -23.40
C THR A 99 -33.57 -6.75 -24.27
N MET A 100 -32.61 -5.92 -24.69
CA MET A 100 -32.68 -5.20 -25.96
C MET A 100 -31.30 -5.15 -26.62
N GLU A 101 -31.20 -5.88 -27.73
CA GLU A 101 -30.22 -5.69 -28.80
C GLU A 101 -30.43 -4.33 -29.49
N GLN A 102 -29.34 -3.66 -29.85
CA GLN A 102 -29.23 -2.91 -31.11
C GLN A 102 -27.76 -2.61 -31.45
N THR A 103 -27.31 -3.16 -32.58
CA THR A 103 -26.00 -2.98 -33.24
C THR A 103 -26.03 -1.79 -34.22
N PRO A 104 -24.88 -1.39 -34.84
CA PRO A 104 -24.39 -0.02 -34.80
C PRO A 104 -24.63 0.79 -36.09
N LYS A 105 -24.49 2.12 -36.01
CA LYS A 105 -24.38 3.00 -37.18
C LYS A 105 -22.96 3.53 -37.33
N THR A 106 -22.29 3.07 -38.38
CA THR A 106 -21.16 3.71 -39.06
C THR A 106 -21.60 4.99 -39.77
N LEU A 107 -20.79 6.04 -39.72
CA LEU A 107 -20.76 7.14 -40.69
C LEU A 107 -19.32 7.64 -40.88
N THR A 108 -19.05 8.05 -42.10
CA THR A 108 -17.78 8.13 -42.84
C THR A 108 -16.97 9.41 -42.62
N ALA A 109 -15.70 9.35 -43.04
CA ALA A 109 -14.73 10.44 -43.10
C ALA A 109 -14.86 11.29 -44.40
N GLU A 110 -14.48 12.57 -44.29
CA GLU A 110 -13.95 13.54 -45.28
C GLU A 110 -14.10 14.94 -44.61
N GLY A 111 -13.24 15.95 -44.63
CA GLY A 111 -11.93 16.26 -45.21
C GLY A 111 -11.71 17.79 -45.15
N ASN A 112 -10.45 18.22 -44.93
CA ASN A 112 -9.83 19.55 -45.18
C ASN A 112 -9.93 20.77 -44.22
N SER A 113 -8.78 21.03 -43.58
CA SER A 113 -7.91 22.23 -43.61
C SER A 113 -8.49 23.66 -43.46
N SER A 114 -8.06 24.37 -42.41
CA SER A 114 -7.37 25.67 -42.52
C SER A 114 -6.81 26.14 -41.17
N GLU A 115 -5.58 26.62 -41.18
CA GLU A 115 -4.84 27.23 -40.08
C GLU A 115 -5.56 28.45 -39.48
N ARG A 116 -5.70 28.51 -38.14
CA ARG A 116 -5.76 29.76 -37.39
C ARG A 116 -5.05 29.63 -36.04
N GLN A 117 -3.94 30.35 -35.96
CA GLN A 117 -3.41 31.10 -34.82
C GLN A 117 -3.40 30.45 -33.43
N LYS A 118 -2.18 30.17 -32.97
CA LYS A 118 -1.82 29.97 -31.56
C LYS A 118 -2.19 31.21 -30.74
N GLU A 119 -3.28 31.13 -29.99
CA GLU A 119 -3.46 31.90 -28.76
C GLU A 119 -3.01 31.01 -27.59
N ASN A 120 -1.90 31.38 -26.95
CA ASN A 120 -1.52 30.85 -25.64
C ASN A 120 -2.61 31.24 -24.63
N LYS A 121 -3.61 30.39 -24.45
CA LYS A 121 -4.40 30.37 -23.22
C LYS A 121 -3.55 29.65 -22.18
N SER A 122 -3.08 30.39 -21.18
CA SER A 122 -2.75 29.80 -19.89
C SER A 122 -3.99 29.07 -19.40
N GLU A 123 -3.98 27.75 -19.51
CA GLU A 123 -5.03 26.89 -18.94
C GLU A 123 -5.06 27.14 -17.45
N GLY A 124 -6.12 27.80 -16.98
CA GLY A 124 -6.39 27.92 -15.55
C GLY A 124 -6.66 26.53 -15.01
N VAL A 125 -5.81 26.07 -14.10
CA VAL A 125 -6.02 24.82 -13.35
C VAL A 125 -7.40 24.90 -12.70
N SER A 126 -8.25 23.90 -12.94
CA SER A 126 -9.58 23.87 -12.35
C SER A 126 -9.48 23.73 -10.83
N GLN A 127 -10.40 24.34 -10.07
CA GLN A 127 -10.38 24.26 -8.59
C GLN A 127 -10.35 22.81 -8.05
N GLY A 128 -10.88 21.84 -8.82
CA GLY A 128 -10.83 20.41 -8.49
C GLY A 128 -9.43 19.79 -8.64
N GLU A 129 -8.70 20.16 -9.70
CA GLU A 129 -7.32 19.71 -9.93
C GLU A 129 -6.35 20.32 -8.91
N GLU A 130 -6.56 21.59 -8.55
CA GLU A 130 -5.80 22.24 -7.48
C GLU A 130 -6.01 21.53 -6.14
N SER A 131 -7.26 21.20 -5.79
CA SER A 131 -7.59 20.46 -4.55
C SER A 131 -6.94 19.08 -4.47
N MET A 132 -6.94 18.32 -5.58
CA MET A 132 -6.31 16.99 -5.63
C MET A 132 -4.78 17.07 -5.53
N SER A 133 -4.17 18.07 -6.17
CA SER A 133 -2.72 18.29 -6.08
C SER A 133 -2.27 18.63 -4.66
N VAL A 134 -3.05 19.44 -3.94
CA VAL A 134 -2.80 19.79 -2.52
C VAL A 134 -2.96 18.56 -1.63
N LEU A 135 -3.99 17.74 -1.84
CA LEU A 135 -4.18 16.49 -1.11
C LEU A 135 -3.00 15.53 -1.31
N ALA A 136 -2.56 15.35 -2.56
CA ALA A 136 -1.43 14.50 -2.88
C ALA A 136 -0.14 14.99 -2.21
N ALA A 137 0.13 16.30 -2.24
CA ALA A 137 1.29 16.90 -1.59
C ALA A 137 1.27 16.73 -0.05
N ASN A 138 0.11 16.95 0.58
CA ASN A 138 -0.05 16.74 2.03
C ASN A 138 0.17 15.28 2.42
N ARG A 139 -0.44 14.36 1.66
CA ARG A 139 -0.26 12.91 1.84
C ARG A 139 1.20 12.49 1.68
N PHE A 140 1.89 13.02 0.67
CA PHE A 140 3.31 12.75 0.45
C PHE A 140 4.17 13.21 1.64
N LYS A 141 3.88 14.40 2.20
CA LYS A 141 4.57 14.89 3.41
C LYS A 141 4.37 13.97 4.61
N ILE A 142 3.14 13.50 4.83
CA ILE A 142 2.82 12.57 5.92
C ILE A 142 3.57 11.24 5.72
N LEU A 143 3.52 10.65 4.52
CA LEU A 143 4.27 9.43 4.19
C LEU A 143 5.77 9.60 4.44
N SER A 144 6.34 10.73 4.02
CA SER A 144 7.78 11.00 4.20
C SER A 144 8.19 11.10 5.66
N SER A 145 7.26 11.41 6.58
CA SER A 145 7.50 11.39 8.02
C SER A 145 7.37 9.99 8.66
N LEU A 146 6.60 9.11 8.02
CA LEU A 146 6.37 7.73 8.43
C LEU A 146 7.51 6.81 7.99
N LEU A 147 7.86 6.88 6.70
CA LEU A 147 8.72 5.90 6.02
C LEU A 147 10.21 6.17 6.27
N GLY A 148 11.01 5.11 6.17
CA GLY A 148 12.47 5.19 6.29
C GLY A 148 13.10 5.95 5.13
N PHE A 149 12.58 5.71 3.93
CA PHE A 149 12.87 6.45 2.70
C PHE A 149 11.61 6.49 1.81
N CYS A 150 11.32 7.67 1.25
CA CYS A 150 10.15 7.91 0.40
C CYS A 150 10.60 8.66 -0.86
N GLY A 151 10.73 7.95 -1.98
CA GLY A 151 11.12 8.53 -3.26
C GLY A 151 10.05 9.47 -3.83
N SER A 152 10.48 10.47 -4.60
CA SER A 152 9.57 11.42 -5.23
C SER A 152 8.58 10.73 -6.16
N GLY A 153 7.34 11.22 -6.22
CA GLY A 153 6.28 10.61 -7.01
C GLY A 153 5.63 9.38 -6.37
N THR A 154 5.99 9.05 -5.12
CA THR A 154 5.30 8.02 -4.33
C THR A 154 3.85 8.41 -4.07
N PHE A 155 2.92 7.49 -4.37
CA PHE A 155 1.52 7.64 -4.06
C PHE A 155 0.92 6.31 -3.59
N ILE A 156 0.19 6.34 -2.48
CA ILE A 156 -0.47 5.18 -1.90
C ILE A 156 -1.94 5.56 -1.73
N GLU A 157 -2.84 4.73 -2.23
CA GLU A 157 -4.25 4.91 -1.93
C GLU A 157 -4.54 4.46 -0.50
N PRO A 158 -5.12 5.32 0.37
CA PRO A 158 -5.51 4.90 1.70
C PRO A 158 -6.60 3.82 1.68
N PRO A 159 -6.67 2.94 2.70
CA PRO A 159 -5.81 2.93 3.88
C PRO A 159 -4.47 2.21 3.67
N LEU A 160 -3.45 2.69 4.37
CA LEU A 160 -2.14 2.06 4.57
C LEU A 160 -2.07 1.50 6.00
N GLN A 161 -1.52 0.30 6.14
CA GLN A 161 -1.19 -0.30 7.44
C GLN A 161 0.27 -0.77 7.46
N VAL A 162 1.02 -0.33 8.47
CA VAL A 162 2.41 -0.75 8.71
C VAL A 162 2.67 -1.01 10.19
N ASP A 163 3.74 -1.74 10.51
CA ASP A 163 4.19 -1.91 11.90
C ASP A 163 5.00 -0.71 12.37
N TYR A 164 6.08 -0.36 11.66
CA TYR A 164 7.01 0.72 12.02
C TYR A 164 7.02 1.86 11.00
N GLY A 165 6.86 1.55 9.72
CA GLY A 165 7.04 2.47 8.59
C GLY A 165 8.51 2.80 8.33
N SER A 166 9.31 3.05 9.38
CA SER A 166 10.71 3.45 9.26
C SER A 166 11.65 2.37 8.69
N ASN A 167 11.20 1.11 8.59
CA ASN A 167 11.96 0.03 7.96
C ASN A 167 11.65 -0.13 6.45
N ILE A 168 10.74 0.70 5.92
CA ILE A 168 10.32 0.67 4.53
C ILE A 168 11.09 1.72 3.74
N SER A 169 11.64 1.30 2.60
CA SER A 169 12.21 2.18 1.58
C SER A 169 11.44 2.02 0.28
N LEU A 170 10.84 3.11 -0.19
CA LEU A 170 10.16 3.18 -1.48
C LEU A 170 10.97 4.02 -2.45
N GLY A 171 11.30 3.47 -3.61
CA GLY A 171 11.95 4.17 -4.71
C GLY A 171 11.10 5.28 -5.33
N LEU A 172 11.58 5.81 -6.44
CA LEU A 172 10.92 6.87 -7.21
C LEU A 172 9.67 6.33 -7.90
N SER A 173 8.63 7.16 -7.99
CA SER A 173 7.39 6.84 -8.73
C SER A 173 6.72 5.52 -8.29
N PHE A 174 6.78 5.19 -7.01
CA PHE A 174 6.04 4.07 -6.44
C PHE A 174 4.54 4.35 -6.42
N TYR A 175 3.73 3.40 -6.88
CA TYR A 175 2.28 3.46 -6.76
C TYR A 175 1.74 2.23 -6.03
N SER A 176 0.85 2.45 -5.06
CA SER A 176 0.01 1.39 -4.54
C SER A 176 -1.46 1.77 -4.58
N ASN A 177 -2.27 0.83 -5.05
CA ASN A 177 -3.72 0.88 -4.91
C ASN A 177 -4.14 0.55 -3.46
N PHE A 178 -5.45 0.55 -3.21
CA PHE A 178 -6.07 0.50 -1.88
C PHE A 178 -5.59 -0.65 -0.99
N ASN A 179 -5.64 -0.44 0.33
CA ASN A 179 -5.44 -1.47 1.36
C ASN A 179 -4.07 -2.14 1.31
N LEU A 180 -3.00 -1.35 1.21
CA LEU A 180 -1.63 -1.85 1.35
C LEU A 180 -1.32 -2.17 2.81
N THR A 181 -0.90 -3.40 3.08
CA THR A 181 -0.42 -3.83 4.40
C THR A 181 1.04 -4.28 4.32
N ILE A 182 1.92 -3.71 5.15
CA ILE A 182 3.33 -4.09 5.23
C ILE A 182 3.72 -4.30 6.70
N LEU A 183 3.95 -5.55 7.10
CA LEU A 183 4.50 -5.88 8.42
C LEU A 183 6.03 -5.79 8.34
N ASP A 184 6.56 -4.58 8.54
CA ASP A 184 7.96 -4.22 8.35
C ASP A 184 8.84 -4.46 9.59
N CYS A 185 8.70 -5.61 10.26
CA CYS A 185 9.63 -6.04 11.31
C CYS A 185 11.04 -6.40 10.79
N ALA A 186 11.30 -6.29 9.49
CA ALA A 186 12.63 -6.27 8.88
C ALA A 186 12.63 -5.23 7.75
N LEU A 187 13.78 -5.00 7.13
CA LEU A 187 13.86 -4.07 6.00
C LEU A 187 12.98 -4.55 4.84
N VAL A 188 12.13 -3.64 4.35
CA VAL A 188 11.32 -3.82 3.13
C VAL A 188 11.77 -2.77 2.14
N THR A 189 12.47 -3.21 1.09
CA THR A 189 13.02 -2.33 0.06
C THR A 189 12.28 -2.54 -1.24
N ILE A 190 11.70 -1.48 -1.77
CA ILE A 190 10.96 -1.47 -3.03
C ILE A 190 11.63 -0.45 -3.95
N GLY A 191 12.02 -0.89 -5.14
CA GLY A 191 12.71 -0.10 -6.14
C GLY A 191 11.83 0.95 -6.83
N ASP A 192 12.34 1.45 -7.93
CA ASP A 192 11.70 2.53 -8.69
C ASP A 192 10.59 2.01 -9.61
N ARG A 193 9.58 2.85 -9.86
CA ARG A 193 8.47 2.60 -10.83
C ARG A 193 7.71 1.30 -10.55
N VAL A 194 7.67 0.88 -9.29
CA VAL A 194 6.93 -0.30 -8.86
C VAL A 194 5.46 0.04 -8.67
N MET A 195 4.58 -0.83 -9.15
CA MET A 195 3.13 -0.67 -9.05
C MET A 195 2.49 -1.83 -8.32
N PHE A 196 1.68 -1.54 -7.30
CA PHE A 196 0.88 -2.52 -6.58
C PHE A 196 -0.61 -2.36 -6.90
N GLY A 197 -1.27 -3.49 -7.17
CA GLY A 197 -2.72 -3.60 -7.16
C GLY A 197 -3.29 -3.52 -5.73
N PRO A 198 -4.62 -3.59 -5.57
CA PRO A 198 -5.24 -3.43 -4.26
C PRO A 198 -5.05 -4.66 -3.37
N ASN A 199 -5.07 -4.48 -2.06
CA ASN A 199 -4.97 -5.54 -1.05
C ASN A 199 -3.65 -6.33 -1.11
N VAL A 200 -2.55 -5.69 -1.51
CA VAL A 200 -1.22 -6.31 -1.45
C VAL A 200 -0.74 -6.36 0.00
N SER A 201 -0.22 -7.52 0.39
CA SER A 201 0.30 -7.77 1.73
C SER A 201 1.77 -8.22 1.69
N ILE A 202 2.63 -7.55 2.45
CA ILE A 202 4.02 -7.94 2.65
C ILE A 202 4.23 -8.31 4.11
N TYR A 203 4.65 -9.55 4.37
CA TYR A 203 4.81 -10.09 5.72
C TYR A 203 6.27 -10.42 6.00
N ALA A 204 7.05 -9.41 6.40
CA ALA A 204 8.45 -9.61 6.79
C ALA A 204 8.59 -10.25 8.18
N ALA A 205 7.62 -9.99 9.07
CA ALA A 205 7.50 -10.62 10.39
C ALA A 205 7.13 -12.10 10.27
N THR A 206 7.70 -12.94 11.13
CA THR A 206 7.33 -14.37 11.23
C THR A 206 7.64 -14.91 12.63
N HIS A 207 7.26 -16.17 12.87
CA HIS A 207 7.55 -16.87 14.11
C HIS A 207 8.20 -18.21 13.80
N GLU A 208 8.85 -18.79 14.80
CA GLU A 208 9.22 -20.18 14.70
C GLU A 208 7.95 -21.04 14.69
N THR A 209 8.03 -22.19 14.03
CA THR A 209 6.90 -23.12 13.96
C THR A 209 6.64 -23.75 15.33
N ASP A 210 7.70 -23.99 16.11
CA ASP A 210 7.60 -24.44 17.50
C ASP A 210 6.82 -23.43 18.38
N VAL A 211 6.08 -23.96 19.36
CA VAL A 211 5.18 -23.17 20.22
C VAL A 211 5.95 -22.33 21.23
N THR A 212 7.17 -22.72 21.59
CA THR A 212 7.95 -22.12 22.68
C THR A 212 8.24 -20.64 22.41
N SER A 213 8.73 -20.31 21.21
CA SER A 213 8.98 -18.90 20.81
C SER A 213 7.72 -18.02 20.95
N ARG A 214 6.53 -18.54 20.63
CA ARG A 214 5.27 -17.79 20.78
C ARG A 214 4.86 -17.59 22.23
N ARG A 215 5.18 -18.53 23.12
CA ARG A 215 4.91 -18.39 24.57
C ARG A 215 5.87 -17.42 25.24
N GLU A 216 7.09 -17.35 24.75
CA GLU A 216 8.13 -16.43 25.22
C GLU A 216 7.97 -15.03 24.64
N GLY A 217 7.03 -14.82 23.71
CA GLY A 217 6.79 -13.52 23.08
C GLY A 217 7.91 -13.06 22.16
N VAL A 218 8.75 -13.99 21.68
CA VAL A 218 9.87 -13.69 20.78
C VAL A 218 9.49 -13.94 19.33
N GLU A 219 10.01 -13.08 18.45
CA GLU A 219 9.73 -13.09 17.02
C GLU A 219 11.04 -13.03 16.25
N TYR A 220 11.00 -13.33 14.96
CA TYR A 220 12.07 -12.96 14.05
C TYR A 220 11.48 -12.50 12.73
N ALA A 221 12.26 -11.75 11.96
CA ALA A 221 11.81 -11.22 10.68
C ALA A 221 12.82 -11.53 9.59
N LYS A 222 12.39 -11.41 8.35
CA LYS A 222 13.24 -11.57 7.18
C LYS A 222 12.94 -10.48 6.17
N SER A 223 13.98 -9.82 5.70
CA SER A 223 13.84 -8.71 4.76
C SER A 223 13.16 -9.14 3.46
N VAL A 224 12.50 -8.19 2.81
CA VAL A 224 11.87 -8.35 1.49
C VAL A 224 12.45 -7.30 0.56
N SER A 225 12.84 -7.69 -0.64
CA SER A 225 13.31 -6.76 -1.66
C SER A 225 12.53 -6.94 -2.96
N ILE A 226 11.99 -5.85 -3.50
CA ILE A 226 11.30 -5.82 -4.79
C ILE A 226 12.08 -4.87 -5.68
N GLY A 227 12.62 -5.38 -6.79
CA GLY A 227 13.39 -4.59 -7.74
C GLY A 227 12.52 -3.63 -8.54
N ASP A 228 13.19 -2.75 -9.29
CA ASP A 228 12.53 -1.75 -10.13
C ASP A 228 11.56 -2.37 -11.14
N ASP A 229 10.62 -1.56 -11.62
CA ASP A 229 9.74 -1.88 -12.75
C ASP A 229 8.87 -3.12 -12.52
N CYS A 230 8.67 -3.50 -11.25
CA CYS A 230 7.80 -4.63 -10.91
C CYS A 230 6.32 -4.23 -10.89
N TRP A 231 5.47 -5.14 -11.33
CA TRP A 231 4.02 -5.04 -11.16
C TRP A 231 3.51 -6.17 -10.28
N ILE A 232 2.94 -5.80 -9.13
CA ILE A 232 2.35 -6.74 -8.17
C ILE A 232 0.83 -6.65 -8.27
N GLY A 233 0.19 -7.72 -8.71
CA GLY A 233 -1.26 -7.78 -8.86
C GLY A 233 -2.01 -7.68 -7.53
N GLY A 234 -3.33 -7.45 -7.60
CA GLY A 234 -4.16 -7.33 -6.40
C GLY A 234 -4.24 -8.63 -5.58
N SER A 235 -4.44 -8.50 -4.27
CA SER A 235 -4.54 -9.61 -3.32
C SER A 235 -3.34 -10.56 -3.33
N VAL A 236 -2.15 -10.05 -3.67
CA VAL A 236 -0.89 -10.79 -3.57
C VAL A 236 -0.37 -10.75 -2.13
N THR A 237 0.19 -11.87 -1.69
CA THR A 237 0.93 -11.97 -0.42
C THR A 237 2.40 -12.29 -0.70
N ILE A 238 3.33 -11.50 -0.18
CA ILE A 238 4.78 -11.71 -0.27
C ILE A 238 5.33 -12.01 1.13
N LEU A 239 6.01 -13.15 1.29
CA LEU A 239 6.55 -13.59 2.58
C LEU A 239 7.99 -13.09 2.82
N GLY A 240 8.35 -12.97 4.09
CA GLY A 240 9.68 -12.55 4.52
C GLY A 240 10.80 -13.42 3.97
N GLY A 241 11.88 -12.76 3.53
CA GLY A 241 13.06 -13.40 2.93
C GLY A 241 12.99 -13.55 1.42
N VAL A 242 11.94 -13.04 0.77
CA VAL A 242 11.76 -13.09 -0.68
C VAL A 242 12.41 -11.89 -1.36
N LYS A 243 13.09 -12.18 -2.48
CA LYS A 243 13.51 -11.19 -3.47
C LYS A 243 12.66 -11.32 -4.73
N VAL A 244 11.99 -10.24 -5.12
CA VAL A 244 11.33 -10.13 -6.43
C VAL A 244 12.27 -9.37 -7.35
N GLY A 245 12.82 -10.08 -8.35
CA GLY A 245 13.75 -9.50 -9.31
C GLY A 245 13.07 -8.45 -10.19
N ARG A 246 13.84 -7.45 -10.62
CA ARG A 246 13.35 -6.32 -11.42
C ARG A 246 12.58 -6.73 -12.67
N GLY A 247 11.65 -5.88 -13.11
CA GLY A 247 10.82 -6.09 -14.30
C GLY A 247 9.88 -7.29 -14.20
N SER A 248 9.67 -7.83 -13.01
CA SER A 248 8.82 -9.01 -12.81
C SER A 248 7.37 -8.64 -12.58
N THR A 249 6.47 -9.51 -13.01
CA THR A 249 5.04 -9.42 -12.76
C THR A 249 4.58 -10.55 -11.85
N VAL A 250 3.88 -10.20 -10.78
CA VAL A 250 3.20 -11.17 -9.89
C VAL A 250 1.71 -11.09 -10.15
N ALA A 251 1.10 -12.16 -10.65
CA ALA A 251 -0.33 -12.18 -10.93
C ALA A 251 -1.16 -12.06 -9.64
N ALA A 252 -2.37 -11.49 -9.77
CA ALA A 252 -3.30 -11.32 -8.65
C ALA A 252 -3.58 -12.64 -7.90
N GLY A 253 -3.77 -12.54 -6.59
CA GLY A 253 -4.06 -13.69 -5.71
C GLY A 253 -2.88 -14.63 -5.44
N SER A 254 -1.67 -14.28 -5.86
CA SER A 254 -0.50 -15.15 -5.71
C SER A 254 0.10 -15.11 -4.30
N LEU A 255 0.63 -16.25 -3.84
CA LEU A 255 1.43 -16.37 -2.62
C LEU A 255 2.91 -16.53 -2.98
N VAL A 256 3.69 -15.46 -2.84
CA VAL A 256 5.13 -15.46 -3.16
C VAL A 256 5.91 -15.88 -1.92
N ASN A 257 6.37 -17.13 -1.92
CA ASN A 257 7.11 -17.74 -0.82
C ASN A 257 8.55 -18.16 -1.17
N LYS A 258 9.02 -17.78 -2.37
CA LYS A 258 10.38 -17.99 -2.88
C LYS A 258 10.75 -16.81 -3.78
N ASP A 259 12.05 -16.61 -3.97
CA ASP A 259 12.58 -15.59 -4.86
C ASP A 259 12.00 -15.72 -6.27
N VAL A 260 11.67 -14.57 -6.85
CA VAL A 260 11.22 -14.43 -8.23
C VAL A 260 12.42 -13.93 -9.05
N PRO A 261 12.89 -14.70 -10.04
CA PRO A 261 13.95 -14.24 -10.91
C PRO A 261 13.53 -12.97 -11.68
N GLU A 262 14.48 -12.10 -12.02
CA GLU A 262 14.22 -10.92 -12.85
C GLU A 262 13.49 -11.26 -14.15
N TRP A 263 12.73 -10.30 -14.67
CA TRP A 263 12.06 -10.42 -15.96
C TRP A 263 11.16 -11.67 -16.04
N SER A 264 10.44 -11.97 -14.95
CA SER A 264 9.58 -13.14 -14.86
C SER A 264 8.13 -12.77 -14.61
N VAL A 265 7.22 -13.57 -15.15
CA VAL A 265 5.82 -13.59 -14.71
C VAL A 265 5.63 -14.79 -13.81
N VAL A 266 5.15 -14.55 -12.59
CA VAL A 266 4.80 -15.60 -11.64
C VAL A 266 3.31 -15.56 -11.29
N MET A 267 2.74 -16.72 -11.01
CA MET A 267 1.35 -16.82 -10.54
C MET A 267 1.12 -18.04 -9.66
N GLY A 268 0.06 -18.01 -8.85
CA GLY A 268 -0.48 -19.16 -8.12
C GLY A 268 -0.18 -19.17 -6.62
N VAL A 269 -0.70 -20.20 -5.95
CA VAL A 269 -0.52 -20.45 -4.51
C VAL A 269 0.00 -21.88 -4.33
N PRO A 270 1.30 -22.07 -4.11
CA PRO A 270 2.38 -21.07 -4.11
C PRO A 270 2.75 -20.57 -5.53
N ALA A 271 3.29 -19.35 -5.62
CA ALA A 271 3.63 -18.72 -6.89
C ALA A 271 4.75 -19.47 -7.63
N ARG A 272 4.61 -19.60 -8.96
CA ARG A 272 5.58 -20.25 -9.85
C ARG A 272 5.79 -19.41 -11.10
N VAL A 273 7.01 -19.44 -11.63
CA VAL A 273 7.32 -18.83 -12.94
C VAL A 273 6.51 -19.53 -14.01
N VAL A 274 5.73 -18.76 -14.77
CA VAL A 274 4.94 -19.26 -15.91
C VAL A 274 5.54 -18.85 -17.24
N ARG A 275 6.22 -17.69 -17.30
CA ARG A 275 6.98 -17.25 -18.47
C ARG A 275 8.00 -16.19 -18.08
N ARG A 276 8.91 -15.89 -19.00
CA ARG A 276 9.78 -14.71 -18.95
C ARG A 276 9.17 -13.55 -19.74
N VAL A 277 9.60 -12.34 -19.43
CA VAL A 277 9.40 -11.13 -20.25
C VAL A 277 10.74 -10.74 -20.87
N GLU A 278 10.68 -10.02 -21.98
CA GLU A 278 11.88 -9.46 -22.61
C GLU A 278 12.48 -8.37 -21.71
N PRO A 279 13.78 -8.43 -21.38
CA PRO A 279 14.43 -7.36 -20.65
C PRO A 279 14.45 -6.06 -21.45
N VAL A 280 14.18 -4.95 -20.78
CA VAL A 280 14.32 -3.60 -21.37
C VAL A 280 15.53 -2.88 -20.79
N PRO A 281 16.14 -1.93 -21.54
CA PRO A 281 17.22 -1.10 -21.02
C PRO A 281 16.78 -0.34 -19.76
N PRO A 282 17.72 -0.04 -18.83
CA PRO A 282 17.44 0.85 -17.71
C PRO A 282 16.97 2.22 -18.17
N VAL A 283 16.09 2.85 -17.39
CA VAL A 283 15.74 4.28 -17.55
C VAL A 283 16.93 5.11 -17.07
N GLU A 284 17.40 6.03 -17.91
CA GLU A 284 18.46 7.00 -17.59
C GLU A 284 17.99 8.08 -16.60
#